data_AF-A0A0Q4QBB5-F1
#
_entry.id   AF-A0A0Q4QBB5-F1
#
_cell.length_a   1.000
_cell.length_b   1.000
_cell.length_c   1.000
_cell.angle_alpha   90.00
_cell.angle_beta   90.00
_cell.angle_gamma   90.00
#
_symmetry.space_group_name_H-M   'P 1'
#
loop_
_entity.id
_entity.type
_entity.pdbx_description
1 polymer ?
#
loop_
_entity_poly.entity_id
_entity_poly.type
_entity_poly.pdbx_seq_one_letter_code
_entity_poly.pdbx_strand_id
1 'polypeptide(L)'
;MKTVVIIGGMQSDTFKKLGAKRGVKVEHHNGKTGGGRVETAFRKLVNKADVIILLEGALKHQSMWVVREMAEKLGKKINYHSGFGGTGALDKAIEMLQ
;
A
#
# COMPACT_ATOMS: atom_id res chain seq x y z
N MET A 1 -13.56 1.71 -10.57
CA MET A 1 -12.58 2.58 -9.88
C MET A 1 -11.39 1.75 -9.45
N LYS A 2 -10.16 2.15 -9.81
CA LYS A 2 -8.94 1.42 -9.45
C LYS A 2 -8.63 1.56 -7.97
N THR A 3 -8.09 0.51 -7.36
CA THR A 3 -7.77 0.45 -5.93
C THR A 3 -6.26 0.45 -5.73
N VAL A 4 -5.77 1.50 -5.07
CA VAL A 4 -4.39 1.63 -4.59
C VAL A 4 -4.36 1.22 -3.12
N VAL A 5 -3.47 0.31 -2.77
CA VAL A 5 -3.18 -0.03 -1.37
C VAL A 5 -1.88 0.65 -0.97
N ILE A 6 -1.91 1.43 0.11
CA ILE A 6 -0.71 2.03 0.72
C ILE A 6 -0.46 1.35 2.06
N ILE A 7 0.77 0.88 2.27
CA ILE A 7 1.16 0.23 3.52
C ILE A 7 2.33 0.99 4.15
N GLY A 8 2.20 1.29 5.44
CA GLY A 8 3.11 2.12 6.21
C GLY A 8 2.57 3.54 6.38
N GLY A 9 3.14 4.27 7.34
CA GLY A 9 2.70 5.62 7.69
C GLY A 9 1.46 5.63 8.60
N MET A 10 1.03 6.84 8.99
CA MET A 10 -0.09 7.03 9.92
C MET A 10 -1.24 7.88 9.36
N GLN A 11 -1.09 8.42 8.16
CA GLN A 11 -1.95 9.49 7.62
C GLN A 11 -3.13 8.95 6.79
N SER A 12 -3.89 7.98 7.33
CA SER A 12 -4.97 7.27 6.62
C SER A 12 -5.93 8.18 5.85
N ASP A 13 -6.43 9.23 6.50
CA ASP A 13 -7.43 10.12 5.91
C ASP A 13 -6.85 11.00 4.81
N THR A 14 -5.59 11.40 4.96
CA THR A 14 -4.85 12.14 3.92
C THR A 14 -4.72 11.30 2.67
N PHE A 15 -4.31 10.03 2.79
CA PHE A 15 -4.19 9.13 1.64
C PHE A 15 -5.53 8.95 0.92
N LYS A 16 -6.61 8.71 1.68
CA LYS A 16 -7.96 8.56 1.13
C LYS A 16 -8.44 9.82 0.41
N LYS A 17 -8.25 11.00 1.01
CA LYS A 17 -8.61 12.29 0.39
C LYS A 17 -7.81 12.55 -0.89
N LEU A 18 -6.50 12.29 -0.86
CA LEU A 18 -5.64 12.45 -2.04
C LEU A 18 -6.02 11.49 -3.17
N GLY A 19 -6.35 10.24 -2.84
CA GLY A 19 -6.84 9.24 -3.79
C GLY A 19 -8.14 9.67 -4.47
N ALA A 20 -9.12 10.06 -3.67
CA ALA A 20 -10.42 10.51 -4.17
C ALA A 20 -10.27 11.71 -5.13
N LYS A 21 -9.41 12.68 -4.80
CA LYS A 21 -9.08 13.82 -5.69
C LYS A 21 -8.48 13.40 -7.04
N ARG A 22 -7.83 12.24 -7.10
CA ARG A 22 -7.20 11.69 -8.32
C ARG A 22 -7.99 10.55 -8.96
N GLY A 23 -9.24 10.32 -8.53
CA GLY A 23 -10.14 9.31 -9.11
C GLY A 23 -9.78 7.86 -8.77
N VAL A 24 -8.97 7.62 -7.73
CA VAL A 24 -8.61 6.27 -7.27
C VAL A 24 -9.10 6.02 -5.85
N LYS A 25 -9.46 4.78 -5.56
CA LYS A 25 -9.75 4.36 -4.19
C LYS A 25 -8.45 4.05 -3.47
N VAL A 26 -8.23 4.63 -2.30
CA VAL A 26 -7.08 4.28 -1.46
C VAL A 26 -7.52 3.49 -0.23
N GLU A 27 -6.96 2.29 -0.09
CA GLU A 27 -7.02 1.49 1.13
C GLU A 27 -5.66 1.61 1.84
N HIS A 28 -5.66 1.87 3.15
CA HIS A 28 -4.43 2.13 3.90
C HIS A 28 -4.28 1.22 5.11
N HIS A 29 -3.05 0.77 5.38
CA HIS A 29 -2.69 0.06 6.58
C HIS A 29 -1.33 0.52 7.11
N ASN A 30 -1.22 0.86 8.40
CA ASN A 30 -0.02 1.45 9.00
C ASN A 30 1.16 0.47 9.23
N GLY A 31 1.12 -0.73 8.65
CA GLY A 31 2.13 -1.77 8.85
C GLY A 31 2.10 -2.54 10.19
N LYS A 32 1.32 -2.13 11.20
CA LYS A 32 1.27 -2.79 12.51
C LYS A 32 0.27 -3.96 12.51
N THR A 33 0.73 -5.17 12.82
CA THR A 33 -0.11 -6.39 12.80
C THR A 33 -0.70 -6.78 14.15
N GLY A 34 -0.38 -6.05 15.22
CA GLY A 34 -0.99 -6.22 16.54
C GLY A 34 -0.76 -7.60 17.20
N GLY A 35 0.27 -8.34 16.79
CA GLY A 35 0.55 -9.70 17.30
C GLY A 35 -0.11 -10.84 16.53
N GLY A 36 -0.96 -10.53 15.53
CA GLY A 36 -1.53 -11.54 14.63
C GLY A 36 -0.58 -11.94 13.49
N ARG A 37 -0.94 -13.02 12.75
CA ARG A 37 -0.19 -13.45 11.57
C ARG A 37 -0.20 -12.35 10.50
N VAL A 38 1.00 -11.94 10.11
CA VAL A 38 1.26 -10.85 9.15
C VAL A 38 0.51 -11.08 7.83
N GLU A 39 0.49 -12.32 7.33
CA GLU A 39 -0.25 -12.67 6.12
C GLU A 39 -1.74 -12.35 6.23
N THR A 40 -2.40 -12.76 7.32
CA THR A 40 -3.84 -12.54 7.48
C THR A 40 -4.19 -11.05 7.53
N ALA A 41 -3.31 -10.24 8.14
CA ALA A 41 -3.49 -8.78 8.21
C ALA A 41 -3.48 -8.12 6.83
N PHE A 42 -2.63 -8.59 5.90
CA PHE A 42 -2.47 -7.97 4.58
C PHE A 42 -3.25 -8.66 3.46
N ARG A 43 -3.64 -9.93 3.61
CA ARG A 43 -4.28 -10.73 2.55
C ARG A 43 -5.50 -10.07 1.93
N LYS A 44 -6.37 -9.48 2.74
CA LYS A 44 -7.59 -8.82 2.25
C LYS A 44 -7.26 -7.54 1.45
N LEU A 45 -6.20 -6.83 1.83
CA LEU A 45 -5.77 -5.61 1.15
C LEU A 45 -5.12 -5.95 -0.19
N VAL A 46 -4.13 -6.85 -0.18
CA VAL A 46 -3.38 -7.26 -1.39
C VAL A 46 -4.31 -7.82 -2.46
N ASN A 47 -5.29 -8.66 -2.08
CA ASN A 47 -6.24 -9.21 -3.04
C ASN A 47 -7.07 -8.14 -3.78
N LYS A 48 -7.46 -7.08 -3.07
CA LYS A 48 -8.27 -5.98 -3.61
C LYS A 48 -7.46 -4.96 -4.40
N ALA A 49 -6.13 -4.95 -4.25
CA ALA A 49 -5.28 -3.97 -4.88
C ALA A 49 -5.19 -4.20 -6.40
N ASP A 50 -5.23 -3.12 -7.16
CA ASP A 50 -4.67 -3.05 -8.50
C ASP A 50 -3.17 -2.72 -8.42
N VAL A 51 -2.79 -1.80 -7.52
CA VAL A 51 -1.40 -1.39 -7.24
C VAL A 51 -1.18 -1.30 -5.73
N ILE A 52 0.01 -1.72 -5.27
CA ILE A 52 0.45 -1.67 -3.88
C ILE A 52 1.69 -0.79 -3.76
N ILE A 53 1.68 0.16 -2.83
CA ILE A 53 2.83 0.99 -2.49
C ILE A 53 3.24 0.73 -1.04
N LEU A 54 4.51 0.36 -0.86
CA LEU A 54 5.14 0.19 0.45
C LEU A 54 5.95 1.44 0.81
N LEU A 55 5.68 2.04 1.97
CA LEU A 55 6.45 3.16 2.50
C LEU A 55 7.63 2.60 3.30
N GLU A 56 8.82 2.56 2.70
CA GLU A 56 10.00 1.86 3.25
C GLU A 56 10.40 2.39 4.62
N GLY A 57 10.42 3.72 4.80
CA GLY A 57 10.77 4.36 6.07
C GLY A 57 9.72 4.20 7.17
N ALA A 58 8.57 3.60 6.86
CA ALA A 58 7.44 3.46 7.80
C ALA A 58 6.97 2.01 7.97
N LEU A 59 7.79 1.03 7.56
CA LEU A 59 7.50 -0.39 7.67
C LEU A 59 8.63 -1.18 8.31
N LYS A 60 8.27 -2.24 9.03
CA LYS A 60 9.23 -3.25 9.47
C LYS A 60 9.58 -4.17 8.30
N HIS A 61 10.84 -4.60 8.21
CA HIS A 61 11.32 -5.51 7.16
C HIS A 61 10.42 -6.74 6.97
N GLN A 62 9.98 -7.39 8.05
CA GLN A 62 9.13 -8.57 7.96
C GLN A 62 7.79 -8.30 7.25
N SER A 63 7.12 -7.18 7.55
CA SER A 63 5.87 -6.80 6.90
C SER A 63 6.09 -6.49 5.42
N MET A 64 7.20 -5.83 5.10
CA MET A 64 7.59 -5.52 3.73
C MET A 64 7.77 -6.81 2.89
N TRP A 65 8.55 -7.78 3.39
CA TRP A 65 8.78 -9.06 2.73
C TRP A 65 7.49 -9.85 2.51
N VAL A 66 6.65 -9.97 3.54
CA VAL A 66 5.40 -10.73 3.45
C VAL A 66 4.45 -10.11 2.42
N VAL A 67 4.31 -8.78 2.39
CA VAL A 67 3.46 -8.14 1.38
C VAL A 67 4.06 -8.30 -0.01
N ARG A 68 5.38 -8.16 -0.16
CA ARG A 68 6.08 -8.35 -1.43
C ARG A 68 5.81 -9.75 -2.00
N GLU A 69 6.11 -10.79 -1.24
CA GLU A 69 5.89 -12.17 -1.69
C GLU A 69 4.42 -12.43 -2.06
N MET A 70 3.50 -11.89 -1.26
CA MET A 70 2.08 -12.07 -1.53
C MET A 70 1.63 -11.36 -2.81
N ALA A 71 2.14 -10.14 -3.05
CA ALA A 71 1.88 -9.40 -4.27
C ALA A 71 2.44 -10.13 -5.50
N GLU A 72 3.69 -10.61 -5.43
CA GLU A 72 4.35 -11.39 -6.48
C GLU A 72 3.57 -12.68 -6.79
N LYS A 73 3.21 -13.47 -5.77
CA LYS A 73 2.42 -14.70 -5.92
C LYS A 73 1.04 -14.47 -6.56
N LEU A 74 0.45 -13.30 -6.34
CA LEU A 74 -0.87 -12.92 -6.86
C LEU A 74 -0.78 -12.10 -8.16
N GLY A 75 0.42 -11.89 -8.72
CA GLY A 75 0.63 -11.08 -9.92
C GLY A 75 0.22 -9.61 -9.76
N LYS A 76 0.28 -9.06 -8.55
CA LYS A 76 -0.11 -7.68 -8.25
C LYS A 76 1.04 -6.72 -8.56
N LYS A 77 0.71 -5.56 -9.13
CA LYS A 77 1.67 -4.46 -9.29
C LYS A 77 2.07 -3.95 -7.90
N ILE A 78 3.37 -3.90 -7.62
CA ILE A 78 3.92 -3.45 -6.34
C ILE A 78 5.13 -2.55 -6.56
N ASN A 79 5.26 -1.50 -5.73
CA ASN A 79 6.44 -0.63 -5.74
C ASN A 79 6.70 -0.03 -4.34
N TYR A 80 7.86 0.57 -4.20
CA TYR A 80 8.37 1.11 -2.95
C TYR A 80 8.49 2.62 -3.05
N HIS A 81 8.25 3.29 -1.93
CA HIS A 81 8.45 4.72 -1.77
C HIS A 81 9.38 4.97 -0.59
N SER A 82 10.57 5.50 -0.90
CA SER A 82 11.63 5.84 0.05
C SER A 82 11.54 7.28 0.57
N GLY A 83 10.58 8.08 0.10
CA GLY A 83 10.38 9.47 0.47
C GLY A 83 9.38 9.71 1.61
N PHE A 84 9.27 10.96 2.04
CA PHE A 84 8.25 11.41 2.99
C PHE A 84 6.97 11.84 2.27
N GLY A 85 5.83 11.47 2.86
CA GLY A 85 4.52 12.00 2.49
C GLY A 85 3.72 11.12 1.53
N GLY A 86 2.40 11.35 1.51
CA GLY A 86 1.49 10.51 0.73
C GLY A 86 1.27 10.92 -0.71
N THR A 87 1.68 12.13 -1.09
CA THR A 87 1.58 12.62 -2.48
C THR A 87 2.47 11.80 -3.40
N GLY A 88 3.79 11.72 -3.13
CA GLY A 88 4.71 10.96 -3.98
C GLY A 88 4.41 9.47 -4.04
N ALA A 89 3.95 8.89 -2.93
CA ALA A 89 3.48 7.50 -2.90
C ALA A 89 2.28 7.28 -3.84
N LEU A 90 1.32 8.22 -3.87
CA LEU A 90 0.14 8.12 -4.70
C LEU A 90 0.42 8.40 -6.17
N ASP A 91 1.26 9.39 -6.48
CA ASP A 91 1.62 9.73 -7.85
C ASP A 91 2.34 8.55 -8.52
N LYS A 92 3.29 7.91 -7.82
CA LYS A 92 3.90 6.65 -8.26
C LYS A 92 2.89 5.53 -8.48
N ALA A 93 1.87 5.43 -7.62
CA ALA A 93 0.82 4.42 -7.80
C ALA A 93 0.01 4.64 -9.09
N ILE A 94 -0.24 5.90 -9.44
CA ILE A 94 -1.04 6.27 -10.60
C ILE A 94 -0.26 6.05 -11.90
N GLU A 95 1.02 6.38 -11.94
CA GLU A 95 1.91 6.05 -13.06
C GLU A 95 1.89 4.55 -13.38
N MET A 96 1.81 3.71 -12.34
CA MET A 96 1.72 2.25 -12.51
C MET A 96 0.33 1.74 -12.91
N LEU A 97 -0.71 2.56 -12.82
CA LEU A 97 -2.07 2.19 -13.22
C LEU A 97 -2.34 2.48 -14.70
N GLN A 98 -1.55 3.38 -15.30
CA GLN A 98 -1.51 3.64 -16.74
C GLN A 98 -0.87 2.46 -17.49
#